data_AF-A0A6J6S2G4-F1
#
_entry.id   AF-A0A6J6S2G4-F1
#
_cell.length_a   1.000
_cell.length_b   1.000
_cell.length_c   1.000
_cell.angle_alpha   90.00
_cell.angle_beta   90.00
_cell.angle_gamma   90.00
#
_symmetry.space_group_name_H-M   'P 1'
#
loop_
_entity.id
_entity.type
_entity.pdbx_description
1 polymer ?
#
loop_
_entity_poly.entity_id
_entity_poly.type
_entity_poly.pdbx_seq_one_letter_code
_entity_poly.pdbx_strand_id
1 'polypeptide(L)'
;MNYGETKSGLCTYGVKNSSTTIVLYGDSHAAQWFPALEKLAFKRGFTLISLTKSACPSVDSPRPDQGAFKNIHCEKWRKNSIKRIQKIHPAAVIVSSFQYFTPPRGYPDRAKWWSDGQQKLLHDLNGASDNLIYLSDTPHPVRDIPSCLASRNSNTCDSSEKSPVTIIRGFKIIDPTDWLCSDFCPAILDGIVAYRDASHISVDMARHLTSDLDKALIRVGLFT
;
A
#
# COMPACT_ATOMS: atom_id res chain seq x y z
N MET A 1 -9.38 4.91 14.57
CA MET A 1 -9.50 5.02 13.10
C MET A 1 -9.62 6.50 12.71
N ASN A 2 -9.02 6.92 11.60
CA ASN A 2 -8.88 8.34 11.21
C ASN A 2 -9.96 8.82 10.21
N TYR A 3 -11.22 8.46 10.42
CA TYR A 3 -12.31 8.63 9.43
C TYR A 3 -12.48 10.06 8.92
N GLY A 4 -12.63 11.02 9.83
CA GLY A 4 -12.83 12.45 9.55
C GLY A 4 -11.55 13.24 9.33
N GLU A 5 -10.40 12.67 9.70
CA GLU A 5 -9.13 13.38 9.66
C GLU A 5 -8.74 13.74 8.24
N THR A 6 -8.35 15.00 8.05
CA THR A 6 -7.91 15.53 6.76
C THR A 6 -6.42 15.84 6.73
N LYS A 7 -5.73 15.70 7.87
CA LYS A 7 -4.29 15.90 8.02
C LYS A 7 -3.70 14.76 8.84
N SER A 8 -2.49 14.34 8.51
CA SER A 8 -1.73 13.41 9.33
C SER A 8 -1.11 14.13 10.53
N GLY A 9 -0.99 13.42 11.66
CA GLY A 9 -0.06 13.80 12.73
C GLY A 9 1.40 13.58 12.28
N LEU A 10 2.37 13.64 13.20
CA LEU A 10 3.78 13.47 12.83
C LEU A 10 4.05 12.10 12.18
N CYS A 11 3.52 11.01 12.74
CA CYS A 11 3.61 9.65 12.18
C CYS A 11 5.05 9.29 11.75
N THR A 12 6.03 9.65 12.59
CA THR A 12 7.47 9.47 12.36
C THR A 12 7.98 8.27 13.15
N TYR A 13 8.64 7.35 12.46
CA TYR A 13 9.10 6.05 12.97
C TYR A 13 10.53 5.75 12.47
N GLY A 14 11.10 4.62 12.90
CA GLY A 14 12.47 4.26 12.55
C GLY A 14 13.51 5.12 13.25
N VAL A 15 14.63 5.40 12.57
CA VAL A 15 15.71 6.22 13.11
C VAL A 15 15.32 7.70 13.00
N LYS A 16 14.93 8.29 14.12
CA LYS A 16 14.54 9.71 14.19
C LYS A 16 15.73 10.60 13.80
N ASN A 17 15.45 11.69 13.08
CA ASN A 17 16.43 12.68 12.61
C ASN A 17 17.51 12.11 11.69
N SER A 18 17.26 10.97 11.01
CA SER A 18 18.14 10.51 9.94
C SER A 18 18.13 11.52 8.79
N SER A 19 19.29 11.70 8.13
CA SER A 19 19.41 12.47 6.89
C SER A 19 18.58 11.88 5.75
N THR A 20 18.22 10.60 5.84
CA THR A 20 17.38 9.90 4.87
C THR A 20 15.96 9.77 5.42
N THR A 21 14.99 10.30 4.69
CA THR A 21 13.56 10.14 4.99
C THR A 21 12.86 9.38 3.87
N ILE A 22 12.08 8.38 4.22
CA ILE A 22 11.20 7.63 3.29
C ILE A 22 9.75 7.82 3.73
N VAL A 23 8.87 8.09 2.78
CA VAL A 23 7.43 8.22 3.02
C VAL A 23 6.69 6.99 2.53
N LEU A 24 5.88 6.38 3.40
CA LEU A 24 4.86 5.40 3.02
C LEU A 24 3.52 6.12 2.83
N TYR A 25 2.90 6.01 1.66
CA TYR A 25 1.72 6.79 1.30
C TYR A 25 0.61 5.94 0.65
N GLY A 26 -0.62 6.07 1.16
CA GLY A 26 -1.79 5.37 0.59
C GLY A 26 -2.85 5.02 1.61
N ASP A 27 -3.58 3.93 1.36
CA ASP A 27 -4.63 3.46 2.26
C ASP A 27 -4.16 2.35 3.21
N SER A 28 -5.06 1.47 3.63
CA SER A 28 -4.73 0.34 4.49
C SER A 28 -3.85 -0.71 3.80
N HIS A 29 -3.84 -0.77 2.46
CA HIS A 29 -2.95 -1.63 1.67
C HIS A 29 -1.54 -1.04 1.51
N ALA A 30 -1.38 0.28 1.66
CA ALA A 30 -0.07 0.84 2.00
C ALA A 30 0.29 0.53 3.45
N ALA A 31 -0.64 0.76 4.39
CA ALA A 31 -0.38 0.59 5.81
C ALA A 31 -0.01 -0.85 6.22
N GLN A 32 -0.48 -1.88 5.51
CA GLN A 32 -0.12 -3.27 5.80
C GLN A 32 1.38 -3.55 5.62
N TRP A 33 2.10 -2.76 4.81
CA TRP A 33 3.55 -2.85 4.63
C TRP A 33 4.36 -2.10 5.70
N PHE A 34 3.69 -1.36 6.60
CA PHE A 34 4.35 -0.61 7.67
C PHE A 34 5.26 -1.49 8.55
N PRO A 35 4.86 -2.69 9.02
CA PRO A 35 5.74 -3.51 9.86
C PRO A 35 7.06 -3.90 9.18
N ALA A 36 7.02 -4.18 7.87
CA ALA A 36 8.22 -4.49 7.07
C ALA A 36 9.12 -3.26 6.95
N LEU A 37 8.52 -2.12 6.57
CA LEU A 37 9.24 -0.87 6.35
C LEU A 37 9.81 -0.29 7.65
N GLU A 38 9.13 -0.43 8.78
CA GLU A 38 9.65 -0.01 10.08
C GLU A 38 10.90 -0.82 10.47
N LYS A 39 10.86 -2.15 10.26
CA LYS A 39 12.03 -3.01 10.48
C LYS A 39 13.19 -2.61 9.56
N LEU A 40 12.92 -2.30 8.30
CA LEU A 40 13.93 -1.77 7.37
C LEU A 40 14.43 -0.38 7.78
N ALA A 41 13.58 0.48 8.34
CA ALA A 41 13.97 1.81 8.80
C ALA A 41 15.06 1.75 9.86
N PHE A 42 14.94 0.83 10.81
CA PHE A 42 16.00 0.58 11.78
C PHE A 42 17.22 -0.13 11.18
N LYS A 43 17.01 -1.14 10.32
CA LYS A 43 18.10 -1.91 9.71
C LYS A 43 18.98 -1.05 8.78
N ARG A 44 18.38 -0.11 8.04
CA ARG A 44 19.05 0.75 7.05
C ARG A 44 19.27 2.20 7.51
N GLY A 45 18.80 2.56 8.69
CA GLY A 45 19.09 3.86 9.29
C GLY A 45 18.33 5.05 8.68
N PHE A 46 17.04 4.89 8.35
CA PHE A 46 16.22 6.00 7.81
C PHE A 46 15.05 6.38 8.71
N THR A 47 14.58 7.62 8.55
CA THR A 47 13.32 8.10 9.13
C THR A 47 12.16 7.62 8.25
N LEU A 48 11.22 6.88 8.82
CA LEU A 48 9.98 6.49 8.13
C LEU A 48 8.84 7.43 8.51
N ILE A 49 8.17 8.02 7.52
CA ILE A 49 6.94 8.80 7.74
C ILE A 49 5.77 8.04 7.11
N SER A 50 4.77 7.69 7.92
CA SER A 50 3.57 7.00 7.45
C SER A 50 2.43 7.99 7.22
N LEU A 51 2.03 8.17 5.97
CA LEU A 51 0.94 9.04 5.53
C LEU A 51 -0.24 8.20 5.02
N THR A 52 -0.70 7.26 5.85
CA THR A 52 -1.75 6.31 5.46
C THR A 52 -3.13 6.68 6.01
N LYS A 53 -4.19 6.44 5.22
CA LYS A 53 -5.58 6.67 5.64
C LYS A 53 -6.49 5.57 5.12
N SER A 54 -7.16 4.88 6.04
CA SER A 54 -8.09 3.79 5.72
C SER A 54 -9.11 4.19 4.65
N ALA A 55 -9.30 3.30 3.68
CA ALA A 55 -10.16 3.49 2.52
C ALA A 55 -9.87 4.79 1.73
N CYS A 56 -8.65 5.31 1.73
CA CYS A 56 -8.28 6.49 0.95
C CYS A 56 -7.07 6.20 0.05
N PRO A 57 -7.28 5.68 -1.17
CA PRO A 57 -6.18 5.30 -2.03
C PRO A 57 -5.29 6.52 -2.34
N SER A 58 -3.97 6.29 -2.46
CA SER A 58 -3.01 7.32 -2.86
C SER A 58 -3.36 7.86 -4.25
N VAL A 59 -3.82 6.98 -5.13
CA VAL A 59 -4.35 7.28 -6.48
C VAL A 59 -5.46 8.32 -6.39
N ASP A 60 -5.40 9.37 -7.23
CA ASP A 60 -6.42 10.43 -7.26
C ASP A 60 -7.69 9.99 -8.00
N SER A 61 -8.39 9.05 -7.37
CA SER A 61 -9.58 8.39 -7.87
C SER A 61 -10.77 8.74 -6.98
N PRO A 62 -11.74 9.56 -7.45
CA PRO A 62 -12.95 9.82 -6.71
C PRO A 62 -13.71 8.52 -6.50
N ARG A 63 -14.24 8.30 -5.29
CA ARG A 63 -15.00 7.09 -4.94
C ARG A 63 -16.32 7.43 -4.25
N PRO A 64 -17.32 6.52 -4.26
CA PRO A 64 -18.49 6.66 -3.42
C PRO A 64 -18.16 6.71 -1.92
N ASP A 65 -19.05 7.33 -1.16
CA ASP A 65 -19.04 7.25 0.29
C ASP A 65 -19.37 5.83 0.76
N GLN A 66 -18.72 5.38 1.84
CA GLN A 66 -19.02 4.09 2.46
C GLN A 66 -19.04 4.23 3.99
N GLY A 67 -20.23 4.22 4.59
CA GLY A 67 -20.39 4.47 6.02
C GLY A 67 -19.71 5.77 6.46
N ALA A 68 -18.78 5.68 7.40
CA ALA A 68 -17.98 6.81 7.91
C ALA A 68 -16.86 7.27 6.94
N PHE A 69 -16.55 6.49 5.89
CA PHE A 69 -15.49 6.81 4.94
C PHE A 69 -15.99 7.73 3.82
N LYS A 70 -15.92 9.03 4.08
CA LYS A 70 -16.36 10.08 3.16
C LYS A 70 -15.29 10.47 2.14
N ASN A 71 -15.64 10.56 0.85
CA ASN A 71 -14.69 10.89 -0.21
C ASN A 71 -14.06 12.28 -0.02
N ILE A 72 -14.86 13.26 0.43
CA ILE A 72 -14.38 14.62 0.71
C ILE A 72 -13.25 14.67 1.75
N HIS A 73 -13.23 13.75 2.72
CA HIS A 73 -12.14 13.67 3.70
C HIS A 73 -10.90 13.04 3.08
N CYS A 74 -11.07 12.08 2.17
CA CYS A 74 -9.97 11.46 1.44
C CYS A 74 -9.30 12.46 0.50
N GLU A 75 -10.06 13.23 -0.27
CA GLU A 75 -9.52 14.25 -1.18
C GLU A 75 -8.70 15.31 -0.43
N LYS A 76 -9.22 15.78 0.71
CA LYS A 76 -8.48 16.73 1.57
C LYS A 76 -7.22 16.10 2.16
N TRP A 77 -7.28 14.83 2.60
CA TRP A 77 -6.11 14.09 3.09
C TRP A 77 -5.03 13.93 2.01
N ARG A 78 -5.42 13.55 0.78
CA ARG A 78 -4.53 13.43 -0.37
C ARG A 78 -3.80 14.74 -0.65
N LYS A 79 -4.56 15.83 -0.80
CA LYS A 79 -4.01 17.18 -1.01
C LYS A 79 -3.02 17.59 0.09
N ASN A 80 -3.35 17.35 1.35
CA ASN A 80 -2.47 17.71 2.47
C ASN A 80 -1.23 16.80 2.56
N SER A 81 -1.36 15.51 2.23
CA SER A 81 -0.26 14.55 2.23
C SER A 81 0.75 14.86 1.11
N ILE A 82 0.27 15.14 -0.10
CA ILE A 82 1.11 15.56 -1.23
C ILE A 82 1.90 16.82 -0.89
N LYS A 83 1.23 17.86 -0.35
CA LYS A 83 1.93 19.07 0.11
C LYS A 83 3.01 18.79 1.15
N ARG A 84 2.73 17.85 2.07
CA ARG A 84 3.70 17.45 3.09
C ARG A 84 4.88 16.70 2.47
N ILE A 85 4.63 15.79 1.53
CA ILE A 85 5.67 15.06 0.79
C ILE A 85 6.58 16.04 0.04
N GLN A 86 5.98 16.97 -0.71
CA GLN A 86 6.72 18.03 -1.42
C GLN A 86 7.57 18.87 -0.47
N LYS A 87 7.07 19.19 0.73
CA LYS A 87 7.86 19.94 1.73
C LYS A 87 9.02 19.12 2.32
N ILE A 88 8.85 17.81 2.47
CA ILE A 88 9.88 16.92 3.05
C ILE A 88 11.01 16.67 2.07
N HIS A 89 10.72 16.62 0.76
CA HIS A 89 11.65 16.13 -0.27
C HIS A 89 12.32 14.79 0.11
N PRO A 90 11.52 13.73 0.34
CA PRO A 90 12.05 12.47 0.85
C PRO A 90 12.94 11.78 -0.19
N ALA A 91 13.85 10.94 0.30
CA ALA A 91 14.67 10.07 -0.54
C ALA A 91 13.83 9.10 -1.38
N ALA A 92 12.64 8.72 -0.88
CA ALA A 92 11.64 7.98 -1.64
C ALA A 92 10.21 8.21 -1.14
N VAL A 93 9.26 8.03 -2.04
CA VAL A 93 7.83 7.88 -1.74
C VAL A 93 7.40 6.50 -2.21
N ILE A 94 7.06 5.63 -1.25
CA ILE A 94 6.50 4.30 -1.51
C ILE A 94 4.99 4.42 -1.44
N VAL A 95 4.33 4.23 -2.59
CA VAL A 95 2.88 4.26 -2.72
C VAL A 95 2.30 2.85 -2.87
N SER A 96 1.15 2.62 -2.27
CA SER A 96 0.33 1.42 -2.50
C SER A 96 -1.14 1.74 -2.22
N SER A 97 -2.07 0.97 -2.76
CA SER A 97 -3.50 1.19 -2.61
C SER A 97 -4.27 -0.10 -2.83
N PHE A 98 -5.43 -0.21 -2.16
CA PHE A 98 -6.40 -1.24 -2.47
C PHE A 98 -6.98 -0.98 -3.87
N GLN A 99 -6.73 -1.88 -4.81
CA GLN A 99 -7.08 -1.60 -6.21
C GLN A 99 -8.49 -2.02 -6.60
N TYR A 100 -9.29 -2.58 -5.68
CA TYR A 100 -10.62 -3.18 -5.95
C TYR A 100 -11.82 -2.25 -5.67
N PHE A 101 -11.59 -0.97 -5.35
CA PHE A 101 -12.67 0.03 -5.19
C PHE A 101 -13.59 0.15 -6.42
N THR A 102 -14.89 0.34 -6.20
CA THR A 102 -15.85 0.56 -7.28
C THR A 102 -15.83 2.02 -7.75
N PRO A 103 -15.68 2.29 -9.06
CA PRO A 103 -15.77 3.65 -9.57
C PRO A 103 -17.18 4.24 -9.34
N PRO A 104 -17.29 5.56 -9.10
CA PRO A 104 -18.59 6.20 -8.97
C PRO A 104 -19.32 6.28 -10.31
N ARG A 105 -20.64 6.52 -10.25
CA ARG A 105 -21.47 6.72 -11.46
C ARG A 105 -20.85 7.79 -12.36
N GLY A 106 -20.76 7.50 -13.66
CA GLY A 106 -20.13 8.38 -14.67
C GLY A 106 -18.72 7.95 -15.08
N TYR A 107 -18.13 6.95 -14.40
CA TYR A 107 -16.86 6.33 -14.79
C TYR A 107 -17.10 4.86 -15.20
N PRO A 108 -17.54 4.58 -16.44
CA PRO A 108 -17.89 3.23 -16.87
C PRO A 108 -16.67 2.32 -17.04
N ASP A 109 -15.48 2.88 -17.28
CA ASP A 109 -14.24 2.15 -17.43
C ASP A 109 -13.38 2.26 -16.16
N ARG A 110 -13.34 1.18 -15.40
CA ARG A 110 -12.56 1.04 -14.16
C ARG A 110 -11.07 1.16 -14.41
N ALA A 111 -10.56 0.55 -15.48
CA ALA A 111 -9.13 0.56 -15.79
C ALA A 111 -8.69 1.97 -16.14
N LYS A 112 -9.48 2.68 -16.96
CA LYS A 112 -9.23 4.09 -17.27
C LYS A 112 -9.32 4.96 -16.03
N TRP A 113 -10.37 4.85 -15.21
CA TRP A 113 -10.55 5.61 -13.97
C TRP A 113 -9.36 5.46 -13.01
N TRP A 114 -8.86 4.23 -12.86
CA TRP A 114 -7.69 3.96 -12.04
C TRP A 114 -6.41 4.55 -12.65
N SER A 115 -6.19 4.37 -13.96
CA SER A 115 -5.00 4.87 -14.64
C SER A 115 -4.93 6.41 -14.72
N ASP A 116 -6.07 7.09 -14.89
CA ASP A 116 -6.15 8.56 -14.87
C ASP A 116 -5.83 9.10 -13.46
N GLY A 117 -6.30 8.42 -12.42
CA GLY A 117 -5.96 8.78 -11.03
C GLY A 117 -4.48 8.58 -10.71
N GLN A 118 -3.83 7.58 -11.32
CA GLN A 118 -2.38 7.38 -11.17
C GLN A 118 -1.58 8.47 -11.90
N GLN A 119 -2.05 8.91 -13.07
CA GLN A 119 -1.41 10.00 -13.82
C GLN A 119 -1.42 11.29 -13.02
N LYS A 120 -2.55 11.62 -12.37
CA LYS A 120 -2.65 12.77 -11.47
C LYS A 120 -1.73 12.63 -10.26
N LEU A 121 -1.71 11.46 -9.61
CA LEU A 121 -0.80 11.21 -8.50
C LEU A 121 0.67 11.40 -8.91
N LEU A 122 1.08 10.83 -10.05
CA LEU A 122 2.44 10.95 -10.57
C LEU A 122 2.80 12.40 -10.85
N HIS A 123 1.87 13.15 -11.47
CA HIS A 123 2.04 14.57 -11.74
C HIS A 123 2.20 15.38 -10.43
N ASP A 124 1.36 15.12 -9.44
CA ASP A 124 1.38 15.81 -8.15
C ASP A 124 2.64 15.52 -7.32
N LEU A 125 3.22 14.32 -7.47
CA LEU A 125 4.47 13.93 -6.82
C LEU A 125 5.73 14.31 -7.61
N ASN A 126 5.58 14.84 -8.83
CA ASN A 126 6.70 15.22 -9.67
C ASN A 126 7.60 16.25 -8.95
N GLY A 127 8.91 16.01 -8.97
CA GLY A 127 9.91 16.84 -8.29
C GLY A 127 9.94 16.70 -6.76
N ALA A 128 9.06 15.90 -6.14
CA ALA A 128 9.11 15.66 -4.70
C ALA A 128 10.19 14.64 -4.31
N SER A 129 10.49 13.68 -5.19
CA SER A 129 11.52 12.65 -5.00
C SER A 129 11.89 12.01 -6.34
N ASP A 130 13.14 11.59 -6.49
CA ASP A 130 13.60 10.80 -7.65
C ASP A 130 13.16 9.32 -7.56
N ASN A 131 12.71 8.87 -6.38
CA ASN A 131 12.29 7.49 -6.13
C ASN A 131 10.79 7.44 -5.81
N LEU A 132 9.97 7.56 -6.85
CA LEU A 132 8.54 7.26 -6.78
C LEU A 132 8.33 5.77 -7.03
N ILE A 133 8.11 5.00 -5.96
CA ILE A 133 7.99 3.55 -5.99
C ILE A 133 6.53 3.17 -5.79
N TYR A 134 5.95 2.44 -6.74
CA TYR A 134 4.60 1.89 -6.62
C TYR A 134 4.69 0.41 -6.31
N LEU A 135 4.29 0.05 -5.10
CA LEU A 135 4.12 -1.33 -4.66
C LEU A 135 2.69 -1.78 -5.00
N SER A 136 2.54 -2.65 -6.00
CA SER A 136 1.23 -3.15 -6.43
C SER A 136 0.53 -3.89 -5.29
N ASP A 137 -0.79 -4.06 -5.46
CA ASP A 137 -1.60 -4.70 -4.43
C ASP A 137 -1.18 -6.18 -4.24
N THR A 138 -1.39 -6.68 -3.03
CA THR A 138 -1.19 -8.10 -2.71
C THR A 138 -2.29 -8.95 -3.34
N PRO A 139 -2.10 -10.28 -3.49
CA PRO A 139 -3.18 -11.16 -3.91
C PRO A 139 -4.40 -11.00 -2.98
N HIS A 140 -5.59 -10.99 -3.57
CA HIS A 140 -6.82 -10.54 -2.92
C HIS A 140 -7.61 -11.73 -2.36
N PRO A 141 -7.84 -11.80 -1.05
CA PRO A 141 -8.73 -12.81 -0.48
C PRO A 141 -10.17 -12.61 -0.95
N VAL A 142 -10.82 -13.71 -1.35
CA VAL A 142 -12.25 -13.70 -1.72
C VAL A 142 -13.19 -14.03 -0.55
N ARG A 143 -12.62 -14.22 0.64
CA ARG A 143 -13.30 -14.56 1.89
C ARG A 143 -12.41 -14.19 3.08
N ASP A 144 -12.99 -14.18 4.28
CA ASP A 144 -12.22 -14.01 5.51
C ASP A 144 -11.34 -15.23 5.79
N ILE A 145 -10.02 -15.06 5.70
CA ILE A 145 -9.07 -16.17 5.82
C ILE A 145 -9.04 -16.77 7.23
N PRO A 146 -8.96 -15.99 8.33
CA PRO A 146 -9.02 -16.57 9.67
C PRO A 146 -10.29 -17.38 9.93
N SER A 147 -11.47 -16.86 9.53
CA SER A 147 -12.74 -17.59 9.67
C SER A 147 -12.77 -18.86 8.82
N CYS A 148 -12.20 -18.82 7.61
CA CYS A 148 -12.08 -20.00 6.76
C CYS A 148 -11.18 -21.07 7.40
N LEU A 149 -10.03 -20.68 7.94
CA LEU A 149 -9.08 -21.60 8.59
C LEU A 149 -9.67 -22.23 9.86
N ALA A 150 -10.58 -21.54 10.54
CA ALA A 150 -11.33 -22.09 11.67
C ALA A 150 -12.47 -23.04 11.26
N SER A 151 -12.73 -23.21 9.96
CA SER A 151 -13.76 -24.11 9.46
C SER A 151 -13.32 -25.58 9.47
N ARG A 152 -14.24 -26.49 9.15
CA ARG A 152 -13.95 -27.94 9.09
C ARG A 152 -12.96 -28.33 7.98
N ASN A 153 -12.81 -27.51 6.95
CA ASN A 153 -11.95 -27.82 5.80
C ASN A 153 -11.10 -26.61 5.40
N SER A 154 -9.94 -26.48 6.04
CA SER A 154 -8.97 -25.41 5.80
C SER A 154 -8.34 -25.45 4.41
N ASN A 155 -8.36 -26.60 3.71
CA ASN A 155 -7.82 -26.72 2.35
C ASN A 155 -8.58 -25.87 1.33
N THR A 156 -9.79 -25.41 1.67
CA THR A 156 -10.58 -24.52 0.81
C THR A 156 -10.20 -23.04 0.95
N CYS A 157 -9.26 -22.72 1.84
CA CYS A 157 -8.88 -21.35 2.16
C CYS A 157 -7.77 -20.79 1.25
N ASP A 158 -7.09 -21.65 0.49
CA ASP A 158 -6.11 -21.29 -0.54
C ASP A 158 -6.82 -20.72 -1.79
N SER A 159 -7.65 -19.69 -1.57
CA SER A 159 -8.60 -19.15 -2.53
C SER A 159 -8.35 -17.69 -2.88
N SER A 160 -7.25 -17.10 -2.40
CA SER A 160 -6.89 -15.73 -2.77
C SER A 160 -6.55 -15.65 -4.27
N GLU A 161 -6.93 -14.56 -4.92
CA GLU A 161 -6.70 -14.36 -6.35
C GLU A 161 -5.48 -13.46 -6.58
N LYS A 162 -4.68 -13.76 -7.59
CA LYS A 162 -3.58 -12.86 -7.98
C LYS A 162 -4.12 -11.49 -8.36
N SER A 163 -3.48 -10.44 -7.84
CA SER A 163 -3.78 -9.07 -8.19
C SER A 163 -3.11 -8.71 -9.52
N PRO A 164 -3.83 -8.16 -10.52
CA PRO A 164 -3.17 -7.68 -11.73
C PRO A 164 -2.28 -6.47 -11.41
N VAL A 165 -1.12 -6.39 -12.05
CA VAL A 165 -0.23 -5.23 -11.95
C VAL A 165 -0.70 -4.13 -12.90
N THR A 166 -1.60 -3.27 -12.43
CA THR A 166 -2.14 -2.16 -13.22
C THR A 166 -1.46 -0.83 -12.86
N ILE A 167 -0.17 -0.69 -13.14
CA ILE A 167 0.61 0.53 -12.82
C ILE A 167 1.05 1.23 -14.11
N ILE A 168 0.82 2.54 -14.19
CA ILE A 168 1.25 3.36 -15.34
C ILE A 168 2.78 3.51 -15.39
N ARG A 169 3.32 3.84 -16.56
CA ARG A 169 4.74 4.22 -16.70
C ARG A 169 5.07 5.46 -15.86
N GLY A 170 6.29 5.53 -15.36
CA GLY A 170 6.81 6.67 -14.57
C GLY A 170 7.04 6.35 -13.09
N PHE A 171 6.47 5.26 -12.58
CA PHE A 171 6.82 4.70 -11.28
C PHE A 171 7.88 3.60 -11.41
N LYS A 172 8.70 3.46 -10.37
CA LYS A 172 9.45 2.24 -10.11
C LYS A 172 8.49 1.19 -9.54
N ILE A 173 8.31 0.07 -10.22
CA ILE A 173 7.27 -0.91 -9.86
C ILE A 173 7.88 -2.02 -8.99
N ILE A 174 7.18 -2.35 -7.90
CA ILE A 174 7.41 -3.58 -7.14
C ILE A 174 6.11 -4.38 -7.14
N ASP A 175 6.18 -5.63 -7.59
CA ASP A 175 5.07 -6.58 -7.52
C ASP A 175 5.35 -7.65 -6.45
N PRO A 176 4.56 -7.70 -5.37
CA PRO A 176 4.74 -8.67 -4.29
C PRO A 176 4.05 -10.01 -4.56
N THR A 177 3.34 -10.18 -5.68
CA THR A 177 2.50 -11.36 -5.96
C THR A 177 3.26 -12.67 -5.82
N ASP A 178 4.46 -12.75 -6.41
CA ASP A 178 5.28 -13.98 -6.38
C ASP A 178 5.90 -14.27 -5.00
N TRP A 179 5.79 -13.35 -4.04
CA TRP A 179 6.21 -13.62 -2.65
C TRP A 179 5.10 -14.28 -1.84
N LEU A 180 3.86 -14.20 -2.32
CA LEU A 180 2.66 -14.67 -1.63
C LEU A 180 1.98 -15.83 -2.38
N CYS A 181 2.32 -16.04 -3.65
CA CYS A 181 1.68 -17.06 -4.50
C CYS A 181 2.68 -17.73 -5.44
N SER A 182 2.31 -18.94 -5.88
CA SER A 182 2.87 -19.62 -7.05
C SER A 182 1.76 -19.81 -8.09
N ASP A 183 1.41 -21.05 -8.45
CA ASP A 183 0.21 -21.35 -9.25
C ASP A 183 -1.08 -21.11 -8.46
N PHE A 184 -0.99 -21.10 -7.12
CA PHE A 184 -2.07 -20.76 -6.20
C PHE A 184 -1.57 -19.83 -5.09
N CYS A 185 -2.50 -19.19 -4.38
CA CYS A 185 -2.21 -18.26 -3.29
C CYS A 185 -2.64 -18.85 -1.95
N PRO A 186 -1.71 -19.39 -1.15
CA PRO A 186 -2.04 -20.07 0.10
C PRO A 186 -2.59 -19.14 1.18
N ALA A 187 -3.48 -19.68 2.02
CA ALA A 187 -3.91 -19.04 3.27
C ALA A 187 -2.83 -19.07 4.35
N ILE A 188 -1.93 -20.06 4.30
CA ILE A 188 -0.79 -20.20 5.20
C ILE A 188 0.48 -20.38 4.35
N LEU A 189 1.42 -19.45 4.47
CA LEU A 189 2.72 -19.50 3.80
C LEU A 189 3.82 -19.55 4.86
N ASP A 190 4.74 -20.51 4.73
CA ASP A 190 5.84 -20.75 5.69
C ASP A 190 5.37 -20.86 7.17
N GLY A 191 4.19 -21.46 7.37
CA GLY A 191 3.58 -21.61 8.70
C GLY A 191 2.92 -20.34 9.25
N ILE A 192 2.85 -19.26 8.47
CA ILE A 192 2.27 -17.98 8.85
C ILE A 192 0.93 -17.79 8.14
N VAL A 193 -0.12 -17.44 8.87
CA VAL A 193 -1.41 -17.05 8.28
C VAL A 193 -1.19 -15.79 7.42
N ALA A 194 -1.37 -15.92 6.12
CA ALA A 194 -0.98 -14.89 5.15
C ALA A 194 -1.82 -13.62 5.28
N TYR A 195 -3.11 -13.75 5.62
CA TYR A 195 -4.07 -12.66 5.67
C TYR A 195 -4.78 -12.57 7.01
N ARG A 196 -4.97 -11.35 7.52
CA ARG A 196 -5.67 -11.12 8.80
C ARG A 196 -7.18 -11.00 8.69
N ASP A 197 -7.68 -10.80 7.47
CA ASP A 197 -9.09 -10.61 7.15
C ASP A 197 -9.32 -10.93 5.66
N ALA A 198 -10.48 -10.56 5.12
CA ALA A 198 -10.83 -10.73 3.70
C ALA A 198 -10.14 -9.72 2.74
N SER A 199 -9.04 -9.08 3.14
CA SER A 199 -8.42 -7.99 2.35
C SER A 199 -6.91 -7.86 2.56
N HIS A 200 -6.44 -7.82 3.80
CA HIS A 200 -5.07 -7.40 4.15
C HIS A 200 -4.18 -8.59 4.51
N ILE A 201 -2.89 -8.49 4.16
CA ILE A 201 -1.88 -9.40 4.72
C ILE A 201 -1.81 -9.24 6.25
N SER A 202 -1.46 -10.32 6.94
CA SER A 202 -1.25 -10.29 8.38
C SER A 202 -0.01 -9.49 8.75
N VAL A 203 0.07 -9.05 10.01
CA VAL A 203 1.26 -8.34 10.52
C VAL A 203 2.49 -9.24 10.46
N ASP A 204 2.32 -10.53 10.77
CA ASP A 204 3.42 -11.50 10.74
C ASP A 204 3.86 -11.78 9.31
N MET A 205 2.92 -11.85 8.35
CA MET A 205 3.25 -11.98 6.94
C MET A 205 4.01 -10.75 6.43
N ALA A 206 3.56 -9.53 6.77
CA ALA A 206 4.31 -8.32 6.42
C ALA A 206 5.74 -8.33 7.00
N ARG A 207 5.92 -8.80 8.25
CA ARG A 207 7.26 -8.94 8.87
C ARG A 207 8.10 -10.02 8.18
N HIS A 208 7.49 -11.13 7.79
CA HIS A 208 8.14 -12.23 7.07
C HIS A 208 8.71 -11.74 5.73
N LEU A 209 7.91 -11.00 4.97
CA LEU A 209 8.26 -10.43 3.67
C LEU A 209 9.26 -9.26 3.73
N THR A 210 9.81 -8.94 4.90
CA THR A 210 10.81 -7.87 5.05
C THR A 210 12.00 -8.07 4.13
N SER A 211 12.51 -9.31 4.01
CA SER A 211 13.69 -9.57 3.18
C SER A 211 13.40 -9.42 1.69
N ASP A 212 12.21 -9.82 1.24
CA ASP A 212 11.81 -9.73 -0.16
C ASP A 212 11.56 -8.28 -0.56
N LEU A 213 10.88 -7.52 0.30
CA LEU A 213 10.74 -6.08 0.14
C LEU A 213 12.10 -5.38 0.10
N ASP A 214 13.04 -5.76 0.97
CA ASP A 214 14.40 -5.19 0.99
C ASP A 214 15.13 -5.40 -0.35
N LYS A 215 15.12 -6.65 -0.85
CA LYS A 215 15.72 -7.01 -2.16
C LYS A 215 15.04 -6.26 -3.30
N ALA A 216 13.72 -6.09 -3.25
CA ALA A 216 12.98 -5.36 -4.26
C ALA A 216 13.32 -3.87 -4.26
N LEU A 217 13.45 -3.26 -3.07
CA LEU A 217 13.87 -1.86 -2.93
C LEU A 217 15.30 -1.63 -3.45
N ILE A 218 16.22 -2.59 -3.23
CA ILE A 218 17.55 -2.58 -3.88
C ILE A 218 17.43 -2.67 -5.40
N ARG A 219 16.61 -3.61 -5.92
CA ARG A 219 16.45 -3.84 -7.36
C ARG A 219 15.93 -2.61 -8.11
N VAL A 220 15.02 -1.85 -7.48
CA VAL A 220 14.53 -0.58 -8.05
C VAL A 220 15.48 0.60 -7.79
N GLY A 221 16.64 0.35 -7.17
CA GLY A 221 17.71 1.33 -6.98
C GLY A 221 17.47 2.32 -5.85
N LEU A 222 16.65 1.99 -4.85
CA LEU A 222 16.52 2.84 -3.66
C LEU A 222 17.73 2.73 -2.73
N PHE A 223 18.27 1.52 -2.60
CA PHE A 223 19.40 1.22 -1.73
C PHE A 223 20.50 0.53 -2.52
N THR A 224 21.73 0.61 -2.01
CA THR A 224 22.85 -0.23 -2.43
C THR A 224 22.91 -1.50 -1.59
#